data_AF-A0A6J6LUV5-F1
#
_entry.id   AF-A0A6J6LUV5-F1
#
_cell.length_a   1.000
_cell.length_b   1.000
_cell.length_c   1.000
_cell.angle_alpha   90.00
_cell.angle_beta   90.00
_cell.angle_gamma   90.00
#
_symmetry.space_group_name_H-M   'P 1'
#
loop_
_entity.id
_entity.type
_entity.pdbx_description
1 polymer ?
#
loop_
_entity_poly.entity_id
_entity_poly.type
_entity_poly.pdbx_seq_one_letter_code
_entity_poly.pdbx_strand_id
1 'polypeptide(L)'
;MATVLKSLSVGDGAVDDEFLKYRLRALFREARHAARAIEIGDQVSNDDLDDLHQLLGHRPADWFTGEAELEAFVLADAETGTYDEELLVLFHKRNLRAHQLLGPPGSAMATHLPIQTFR
;
A
#
# COMPACT_ATOMS: atom_id res chain seq x y z
N MET A 1 14.05 7.81 15.35
CA MET A 1 13.39 6.48 15.26
C MET A 1 14.06 5.51 14.28
N ALA A 2 14.69 5.96 13.18
CA ALA A 2 15.33 5.09 12.18
C ALA A 2 16.41 4.13 12.73
N THR A 3 17.14 4.52 13.78
CA THR A 3 18.23 3.70 14.36
C THR A 3 17.73 2.47 15.13
N VAL A 4 16.51 2.50 15.70
CA VAL A 4 15.95 1.41 16.52
C VAL A 4 15.43 0.25 15.63
N LEU A 5 14.98 0.54 14.42
CA LEU A 5 14.43 -0.47 13.50
C LEU A 5 15.50 -1.22 12.69
N LYS A 6 16.77 -0.82 12.76
CA LYS A 6 17.87 -1.56 12.11
C LYS A 6 18.35 -2.74 12.96
N SER A 7 18.12 -2.72 14.28
CA SER A 7 18.58 -3.73 15.24
C SER A 7 17.57 -4.84 15.54
N LEU A 8 16.38 -4.84 14.93
CA LEU A 8 15.34 -5.86 15.12
C LEU A 8 15.37 -7.00 14.08
N SER A 9 16.43 -7.08 13.27
CA SER A 9 16.71 -8.29 12.50
C SER A 9 17.06 -9.40 13.49
N VAL A 10 16.06 -10.19 13.87
CA VAL A 10 16.28 -11.43 14.62
C VAL A 10 16.99 -12.37 13.65
N GLY A 11 18.31 -12.48 13.79
CA GLY A 11 19.09 -13.48 13.07
C GLY A 11 18.61 -14.88 13.45
N ASP A 12 18.73 -15.83 12.51
CA ASP A 12 18.16 -17.18 12.63
C ASP A 12 18.64 -17.99 13.85
N GLY A 13 19.71 -17.56 14.54
CA GLY A 13 20.27 -18.21 15.72
C GLY A 13 20.05 -17.52 17.07
N ALA A 14 19.24 -16.46 17.16
CA ALA A 14 19.08 -15.69 18.41
C ALA A 14 17.94 -16.19 19.33
N VAL A 15 17.05 -17.03 18.82
CA VAL A 15 15.86 -17.54 19.51
C VAL A 15 15.72 -19.00 19.11
N ASP A 16 15.44 -19.94 20.01
CA ASP A 16 15.25 -21.35 19.63
C ASP A 16 13.79 -21.70 19.35
N ASP A 17 12.85 -20.90 19.86
CA ASP A 17 11.41 -21.07 19.66
C ASP A 17 10.96 -20.55 18.28
N GLU A 18 10.56 -21.48 17.41
CA GLU A 18 10.09 -21.19 16.05
C GLU A 18 8.82 -20.31 16.02
N PHE A 19 7.91 -20.48 16.98
CA PHE A 19 6.71 -19.63 17.06
C PHE A 19 7.09 -18.20 17.47
N LEU A 20 8.01 -18.06 18.42
CA LEU A 20 8.53 -16.75 18.81
C LEU A 20 9.29 -16.08 17.66
N LYS A 21 10.11 -16.82 16.89
CA LYS A 21 10.75 -16.31 15.66
C LYS A 21 9.72 -15.77 14.67
N TYR A 22 8.67 -16.54 14.41
CA TYR A 22 7.58 -16.12 13.51
C TYR A 22 6.94 -14.81 13.99
N ARG A 23 6.58 -14.73 15.27
CA ARG A 23 5.97 -13.52 15.85
C ARG A 23 6.88 -12.30 15.75
N LEU A 24 8.17 -12.46 16.04
CA LEU A 24 9.13 -11.36 15.94
C LEU A 24 9.30 -10.88 14.49
N ARG A 25 9.34 -11.80 13.52
CA ARG A 25 9.35 -11.45 12.09
C ARG A 25 8.07 -10.72 11.67
N ALA A 26 6.91 -11.14 12.14
CA ALA A 26 5.64 -10.47 11.86
C ALA A 26 5.62 -9.04 12.42
N LEU A 27 5.95 -8.86 13.70
CA LEU A 27 6.03 -7.55 14.35
C LEU A 27 7.03 -6.62 13.67
N PHE A 28 8.18 -7.14 13.24
CA PHE A 28 9.15 -6.35 12.50
C PHE A 28 8.59 -5.83 11.17
N ARG A 29 7.86 -6.69 10.43
CA ARG A 29 7.21 -6.30 9.16
C ARG A 29 6.14 -5.24 9.40
N GLU A 30 5.27 -5.43 10.39
CA GLU A 30 4.26 -4.45 10.78
C GLU A 30 4.88 -3.09 11.14
N ALA A 31 5.93 -3.09 11.96
CA ALA A 31 6.64 -1.87 12.33
C ALA A 31 7.26 -1.17 11.11
N ARG A 32 7.74 -1.93 10.12
CA ARG A 32 8.26 -1.38 8.86
C ARG A 32 7.15 -0.80 7.98
N HIS A 33 6.01 -1.46 7.87
CA HIS A 33 4.84 -0.95 7.16
C HIS A 33 4.33 0.34 7.80
N ALA A 34 4.17 0.38 9.12
CA ALA A 34 3.75 1.57 9.84
C ALA A 34 4.75 2.73 9.67
N ALA A 35 6.05 2.45 9.77
CA ALA A 35 7.08 3.46 9.54
C ALA A 35 7.03 4.02 8.11
N ARG A 36 6.77 3.17 7.11
CA ARG A 36 6.66 3.60 5.72
C ARG A 36 5.41 4.43 5.47
N ALA A 37 4.28 4.07 6.08
CA ALA A 37 3.05 4.86 6.03
C ALA A 37 3.25 6.26 6.64
N ILE A 38 4.00 6.39 7.73
CA ILE A 38 4.35 7.71 8.30
C ILE A 38 5.26 8.51 7.35
N GLU A 39 6.16 7.85 6.63
CA GLU A 39 7.14 8.50 5.77
C GLU A 39 6.50 9.09 4.49
N ILE A 40 5.58 8.36 3.85
CA ILE A 40 5.06 8.73 2.52
C ILE A 40 3.52 8.70 2.43
N GLY A 41 2.80 8.35 3.48
CA GLY A 41 1.35 8.19 3.46
C GLY A 41 0.61 9.45 3.02
N ASP A 42 0.98 10.60 3.59
CA ASP A 42 0.38 11.89 3.22
C ASP A 42 0.61 12.22 1.74
N GLN A 43 1.80 11.91 1.20
CA GLN A 43 2.09 12.13 -0.22
C GLN A 43 1.23 11.22 -1.09
N VAL A 44 1.12 9.93 -0.74
CA VAL A 44 0.27 8.97 -1.46
C VAL A 44 -1.19 9.43 -1.46
N SER A 45 -1.73 9.86 -0.32
CA SER A 45 -3.10 10.36 -0.23
C SER A 45 -3.30 11.63 -1.07
N ASN A 46 -2.33 12.55 -1.08
CA ASN A 46 -2.41 13.75 -1.91
C ASN A 46 -2.37 13.44 -3.41
N ASP A 47 -1.48 12.54 -3.83
CA ASP A 47 -1.39 12.11 -5.22
C ASP A 47 -2.68 11.42 -5.69
N ASP A 48 -3.30 10.63 -4.82
CA ASP A 48 -4.61 10.00 -5.09
C ASP A 48 -5.71 11.05 -5.26
N LEU A 49 -5.75 12.08 -4.40
CA LEU A 49 -6.71 13.18 -4.52
C LEU A 49 -6.50 14.01 -5.81
N ASP A 50 -5.25 14.18 -6.23
CA ASP A 50 -4.93 14.89 -7.47
C ASP A 50 -5.33 14.10 -8.72
N ASP A 51 -5.18 12.77 -8.71
CA ASP A 51 -5.72 11.90 -9.76
C ASP A 51 -7.26 11.92 -9.76
N LEU A 52 -7.92 11.91 -8.59
CA LEU A 52 -9.38 12.04 -8.50
C LEU A 52 -9.87 13.37 -9.05
N HIS A 53 -9.12 14.46 -8.87
CA HIS A 53 -9.49 15.75 -9.45
C HIS A 53 -9.61 15.68 -10.97
N GLN A 54 -8.75 14.92 -11.65
CA GLN A 54 -8.80 14.77 -13.10
C GLN A 54 -10.04 14.00 -13.55
N LEU A 55 -10.51 13.04 -12.76
CA LEU A 55 -11.66 12.20 -13.09
C LEU A 55 -13.00 12.86 -12.72
N LEU A 56 -13.11 13.40 -11.49
CA LEU A 56 -14.34 13.95 -10.94
C LEU A 56 -14.57 15.42 -11.34
N GLY A 57 -13.56 16.08 -11.91
CA GLY A 57 -13.59 17.50 -12.25
C GLY A 57 -13.45 18.44 -11.04
N HIS A 58 -13.39 17.91 -9.82
CA HIS A 58 -13.08 18.65 -8.60
C HIS A 58 -12.22 17.80 -7.67
N ARG A 59 -11.44 18.45 -6.80
CA ARG A 59 -10.60 17.76 -5.83
C ARG A 59 -11.37 17.52 -4.53
N PRO A 60 -11.50 16.28 -4.04
CA PRO A 60 -12.12 16.01 -2.75
C PRO A 60 -11.31 16.65 -1.60
N ALA A 61 -11.98 16.93 -0.48
CA ALA A 61 -11.38 17.61 0.67
C ALA A 61 -10.35 16.75 1.41
N ASP A 62 -10.63 15.45 1.51
CA ASP A 62 -9.81 14.45 2.16
C ASP A 62 -9.99 13.08 1.51
N TRP A 63 -9.11 12.15 1.89
CA TRP A 63 -9.10 10.80 1.34
C TRP A 63 -10.44 10.07 1.53
N PHE A 64 -11.07 10.19 2.71
CA PHE A 64 -12.31 9.48 3.00
C PHE A 64 -13.46 9.95 2.12
N THR A 65 -13.57 11.27 1.93
CA THR A 65 -14.52 11.88 1.01
C THR A 65 -14.25 11.46 -0.43
N GLY A 66 -12.98 11.44 -0.83
CA GLY A 66 -12.58 10.99 -2.17
C GLY A 66 -12.95 9.53 -2.47
N GLU A 67 -12.82 8.61 -1.51
CA GLU A 67 -13.25 7.22 -1.69
C GLU A 67 -14.76 7.11 -1.89
N ALA A 68 -15.55 7.81 -1.08
CA ALA A 68 -17.01 7.78 -1.18
C ALA A 68 -17.50 8.37 -2.51
N GLU A 69 -16.90 9.47 -2.97
CA GLU A 69 -17.21 10.08 -4.26
C GLU A 69 -16.79 9.20 -5.44
N LEU A 70 -15.61 8.57 -5.37
CA LEU A 70 -15.15 7.62 -6.40
C LEU A 70 -16.08 6.41 -6.49
N GLU A 71 -16.49 5.83 -5.36
CA GLU A 71 -17.43 4.71 -5.34
C GLU A 71 -18.76 5.12 -6.01
N ALA A 72 -19.31 6.27 -5.64
CA ALA A 72 -20.55 6.78 -6.24
C ALA A 72 -20.40 7.01 -7.76
N PHE A 73 -19.25 7.54 -8.19
CA PHE A 73 -18.95 7.75 -9.61
C PHE A 73 -18.91 6.43 -10.38
N VAL A 74 -18.19 5.42 -9.88
CA VAL A 74 -18.06 4.10 -10.52
C VAL A 74 -19.42 3.40 -10.62
N LEU A 75 -20.22 3.45 -9.56
CA LEU A 75 -21.57 2.86 -9.56
C LEU A 75 -22.50 3.56 -10.57
N ALA A 76 -22.36 4.87 -10.76
CA ALA A 76 -23.14 5.62 -11.73
C ALA A 76 -22.74 5.31 -13.18
N ASP A 77 -21.47 4.98 -13.46
CA ASP A 77 -21.00 4.60 -14.80
C ASP A 77 -21.16 3.11 -15.11
N ALA A 78 -21.52 2.27 -14.13
CA ALA A 78 -21.48 0.81 -14.25
C ALA A 78 -22.34 0.22 -15.40
N GLU A 79 -23.41 0.89 -15.82
CA GLU A 79 -24.24 0.44 -16.94
C GLU A 79 -23.67 0.82 -18.31
N THR A 80 -22.89 1.91 -18.39
CA THR A 80 -22.36 2.45 -19.65
C THR A 80 -20.91 2.09 -19.89
N GLY A 81 -20.09 2.00 -18.83
CA GLY A 81 -18.64 1.80 -18.92
C GLY A 81 -17.95 2.91 -19.72
N THR A 82 -18.45 4.14 -19.64
CA THR A 82 -17.91 5.26 -20.43
C THR A 82 -16.48 5.59 -20.00
N TYR A 83 -16.15 5.35 -18.74
CA TYR A 83 -14.87 5.71 -18.13
C TYR A 83 -14.01 4.49 -17.78
N ASP A 84 -14.25 3.33 -18.39
CA ASP A 84 -13.55 2.08 -18.07
C ASP A 84 -12.02 2.22 -18.20
N GLU A 85 -11.53 2.88 -19.27
CA GLU A 85 -10.09 3.06 -19.49
C GLU A 85 -9.46 3.98 -18.43
N GLU A 86 -10.11 5.10 -18.12
CA GLU A 86 -9.67 6.05 -17.11
C GLU A 86 -9.67 5.42 -15.70
N LEU A 87 -10.71 4.65 -15.37
CA LEU A 87 -10.82 3.92 -14.11
C LEU A 87 -9.74 2.84 -14.00
N LEU A 88 -9.48 2.08 -15.06
CA LEU A 88 -8.40 1.09 -15.08
C LEU A 88 -7.03 1.72 -14.81
N VAL A 89 -6.73 2.86 -15.46
CA VAL A 89 -5.48 3.59 -15.24
C VAL A 89 -5.40 4.13 -13.81
N LEU A 90 -6.49 4.71 -13.30
CA LEU A 90 -6.58 5.21 -11.93
C LEU A 90 -6.30 4.08 -10.93
N PHE A 91 -7.05 2.97 -11.00
CA PHE A 91 -6.87 1.86 -10.07
C PHE A 91 -5.50 1.22 -10.17
N HIS A 92 -4.90 1.15 -11.37
CA HIS A 92 -3.55 0.67 -11.51
C HIS A 92 -2.53 1.56 -10.79
N LYS A 93 -2.60 2.88 -10.96
CA LYS A 93 -1.73 3.84 -10.25
C LYS A 93 -1.89 3.69 -8.73
N ARG A 94 -3.13 3.62 -8.24
CA ARG A 94 -3.43 3.48 -6.80
C ARG A 94 -2.92 2.16 -6.24
N ASN A 95 -3.03 1.07 -6.98
CA ASN A 95 -2.45 -0.21 -6.60
C ASN A 95 -0.91 -0.13 -6.49
N LEU A 96 -0.24 0.53 -7.44
CA LEU A 96 1.21 0.74 -7.36
C LEU A 96 1.60 1.57 -6.13
N ARG A 97 0.85 2.63 -5.79
CA ARG A 97 1.09 3.42 -4.57
C ARG A 97 0.84 2.62 -3.29
N ALA A 98 -0.21 1.79 -3.25
CA ALA A 98 -0.47 0.90 -2.13
C ALA A 98 0.72 -0.06 -1.89
N HIS A 99 1.35 -0.58 -2.95
CA HIS A 99 2.57 -1.37 -2.83
C HIS A 99 3.77 -0.57 -2.29
N GLN A 100 3.90 0.71 -2.62
CA GLN A 100 4.98 1.56 -2.09
C GLN A 100 4.90 1.78 -0.58
N LEU A 101 3.69 1.65 0.00
CA LEU A 101 3.47 1.70 1.45
C LEU A 101 3.93 0.41 2.16
N LEU A 102 4.06 -0.70 1.45
CA LEU A 102 4.55 -1.96 2.01
C LEU A 102 6.05 -1.91 2.32
N GLY A 103 6.81 -1.08 1.61
CA GLY A 103 8.23 -0.91 1.89
C GLY A 103 8.94 -0.15 0.78
N PRO A 104 10.19 0.28 1.02
CA PRO A 104 10.95 0.97 0.00
C PRO A 104 11.29 0.02 -1.17
N PRO A 105 11.52 0.57 -2.37
CA PRO A 105 11.99 -0.20 -3.52
C PRO A 105 13.20 -1.08 -3.18
N GLY A 106 13.19 -2.33 -3.65
CA GLY A 106 14.25 -3.30 -3.40
C GLY A 106 14.26 -3.91 -1.99
N SER A 107 13.32 -3.55 -1.11
CA SER A 107 13.17 -4.24 0.17
C SER A 107 12.56 -5.63 -0.02
N ALA A 108 12.90 -6.56 0.87
CA ALA A 108 12.25 -7.87 0.94
C ALA A 108 10.73 -7.78 1.15
N MET A 109 10.23 -6.63 1.62
CA MET A 109 8.82 -6.33 1.83
C MET A 109 8.09 -5.96 0.53
N ALA A 110 8.81 -5.36 -0.42
CA ALA A 110 8.30 -4.97 -1.75
C ALA A 110 8.66 -6.00 -2.84
N THR A 111 9.39 -7.06 -2.50
CA THR A 111 9.80 -8.10 -3.44
C THR A 111 8.79 -9.25 -3.40
N HIS A 112 8.12 -9.51 -4.51
CA HIS A 112 7.33 -10.74 -4.67
C HIS A 112 8.28 -11.93 -4.72
N LEU A 113 8.28 -12.75 -3.68
CA LEU A 113 8.96 -14.04 -3.72
C LEU A 113 8.19 -14.99 -4.64
N PRO A 114 8.87 -15.77 -5.49
CA PRO A 114 8.21 -16.82 -6.25
C PRO A 114 7.43 -17.71 -5.29
N ILE A 115 6.13 -17.87 -5.52
CA ILE A 115 5.32 -18.80 -4.74
C ILE A 115 5.88 -20.19 -4.99
N GLN A 116 6.05 -20.98 -3.92
CA GLN A 116 6.48 -22.36 -4.03
C GLN A 116 5.53 -23.10 -4.99
N THR A 117 6.05 -23.57 -6.12
CA THR A 117 5.30 -24.45 -7.01
C THR A 117 5.01 -25.76 -6.28
N PHE A 118 3.74 -26.02 -6.02
CA PHE A 118 3.29 -27.34 -5.58
C PHE A 118 3.53 -28.33 -6.73
N ARG A 119 4.27 -29.42 -6.45
CA ARG A 119 4.47 -30.56 -7.35
C ARG A 119 3.62 -31.72 -6.88
#